data_AF-A0A4S8QHJ9-F1
#
_entry.id   AF-A0A4S8QHJ9-F1
#
_cell.length_a   1.000
_cell.length_b   1.000
_cell.length_c   1.000
_cell.angle_alpha   90.00
_cell.angle_beta   90.00
_cell.angle_gamma   90.00
#
_symmetry.space_group_name_H-M   'P 1'
#
loop_
_entity.id
_entity.type
_entity.pdbx_description
1 polymer ?
#
loop_
_entity_poly.entity_id
_entity_poly.type
_entity_poly.pdbx_seq_one_letter_code
_entity_poly.pdbx_strand_id
1 'polypeptide(L)' 'MAQRKQVTLIDDLDGTEADATVQFGIDGGLFEIELHEAHQRELFGKLSKFIAVATPLGQYRQRKVAQGTRSVGDV' A
#
# COMPACT_ATOMS: atom_id res chain seq x y z
N MET A 1 -8.35 29.92 -21.25
CA MET A 1 -8.91 28.60 -20.89
C MET A 1 -8.16 28.07 -19.67
N ALA A 2 -8.79 27.33 -18.77
CA ALA A 2 -8.14 26.79 -17.56
C ALA A 2 -8.53 25.32 -17.33
N GLN A 3 -7.59 24.49 -16.88
CA GLN A 3 -7.80 23.09 -16.50
C GLN A 3 -7.44 22.87 -15.03
N ARG A 4 -8.20 22.02 -14.33
CA ARG A 4 -7.91 21.55 -12.97
C ARG A 4 -7.66 20.05 -13.01
N LYS A 5 -6.51 19.60 -12.50
CA LYS A 5 -6.14 18.20 -12.34
C LYS A 5 -6.32 17.81 -10.87
N GLN A 6 -7.07 16.75 -10.60
CA GLN A 6 -7.20 16.16 -9.27
C GLN A 6 -6.51 14.80 -9.27
N VAL A 7 -5.74 14.52 -8.22
CA VAL A 7 -5.11 13.22 -7.96
C VAL A 7 -5.78 12.68 -6.71
N THR A 8 -6.35 11.48 -6.82
CA THR A 8 -7.04 10.79 -5.73
C THR A 8 -6.42 9.41 -5.58
N LEU A 9 -6.27 8.94 -4.35
CA LEU A 9 -5.90 7.56 -4.06
C LEU A 9 -7.15 6.70 -4.18
N ILE A 10 -7.07 5.58 -4.90
CA ILE A 10 -8.23 4.75 -5.22
C ILE A 10 -8.03 3.38 -4.58
N ASP A 11 -9.05 2.87 -3.90
CA ASP A 11 -9.08 1.55 -3.31
C ASP A 11 -9.06 0.48 -4.41
N ASP A 12 -8.09 -0.43 -4.32
CA ASP A 12 -7.85 -1.46 -5.33
C ASP A 12 -8.93 -2.56 -5.34
N LEU A 13 -9.74 -2.69 -4.28
CA LEU A 13 -10.79 -3.72 -4.18
C LEU A 13 -12.10 -3.29 -4.84
N ASP A 14 -12.49 -2.02 -4.71
CA ASP A 14 -13.80 -1.55 -5.14
C ASP A 14 -13.81 -0.25 -5.94
N GLY A 15 -12.66 0.40 -6.12
CA GLY A 15 -12.51 1.64 -6.87
C GLY A 15 -13.01 2.89 -6.14
N THR A 16 -13.28 2.82 -4.83
CA THR A 16 -13.63 3.98 -4.00
C THR A 16 -12.39 4.79 -3.59
N GLU A 17 -12.54 5.85 -2.81
CA GLU A 17 -11.38 6.62 -2.32
C GLU A 17 -10.66 5.84 -1.22
N ALA A 18 -9.35 5.65 -1.38
CA ALA A 18 -8.52 4.96 -0.41
C ALA A 18 -7.88 5.93 0.60
N ASP A 19 -7.67 5.42 1.81
CA ASP A 19 -7.09 6.18 2.93
C ASP A 19 -5.56 5.96 3.02
N ALA A 20 -5.08 4.77 2.67
CA ALA A 20 -3.66 4.44 2.77
C ALA A 20 -3.22 3.26 1.89
N THR A 21 -1.92 3.24 1.60
CA THR A 21 -1.19 2.10 1.04
C THR A 21 -0.83 1.12 2.15
N VAL A 22 -1.27 -0.14 2.02
CA VAL A 22 -0.92 -1.24 2.92
C VAL A 22 0.11 -2.14 2.25
N GLN A 23 1.19 -2.44 2.97
CA GLN A 23 2.19 -3.42 2.56
C GLN A 23 2.02 -4.72 3.32
N PHE A 24 2.05 -5.85 2.60
CA PHE A 24 1.99 -7.18 3.19
C PHE A 24 2.79 -8.20 2.37
N GLY A 25 3.03 -9.38 2.95
CA GLY A 25 3.77 -10.45 2.28
C GLY A 25 3.13 -11.82 2.52
N ILE A 26 3.15 -12.65 1.47
CA ILE A 26 2.67 -14.03 1.51
C ILE A 26 3.52 -14.87 0.55
N ASP A 27 3.97 -16.03 1.03
CA ASP A 27 4.78 -16.99 0.25
C ASP A 27 6.04 -16.38 -0.42
N GLY A 28 6.74 -15.49 0.31
CA GLY A 28 7.93 -14.80 -0.19
C GLY A 28 7.65 -13.65 -1.18
N GLY A 29 6.40 -13.48 -1.61
CA GLY A 29 5.94 -12.33 -2.39
C GLY A 29 5.69 -11.10 -1.51
N LEU A 30 5.89 -9.92 -2.09
CA LEU A 30 5.55 -8.63 -1.49
C LEU A 30 4.54 -7.90 -2.32
N PHE A 31 3.58 -7.34 -1.62
CA PHE A 31 2.43 -6.69 -2.22
C PHE A 31 2.20 -5.34 -1.55
N GLU A 32 1.78 -4.40 -2.38
CA GLU A 32 1.19 -3.13 -1.98
C GLU A 32 -0.27 -3.16 -2.44
N ILE A 33 -1.15 -2.58 -1.65
CA ILE A 33 -2.57 -2.43 -1.97
C ILE A 33 -3.08 -1.14 -1.37
N GLU A 34 -3.82 -0.37 -2.15
CA GLU A 34 -4.48 0.85 -1.70
C GLU A 34 -5.85 0.50 -1.13
N LEU A 35 -6.10 0.88 0.12
CA LEU A 35 -7.32 0.49 0.84
C LEU A 35 -7.90 1.66 1.64
N HIS A 36 -9.22 1.72 1.69
CA HIS A 36 -9.94 2.52 2.68
C HIS A 36 -9.99 1.81 4.05
N GLU A 37 -10.31 2.55 5.11
CA GLU A 37 -10.16 2.11 6.50
C GLU A 37 -10.88 0.78 6.81
N ALA A 38 -12.12 0.62 6.33
CA ALA A 38 -12.85 -0.64 6.52
C ALA A 38 -12.16 -1.86 5.86
N HIS A 39 -11.62 -1.76 4.64
CA HIS A 39 -10.88 -2.86 4.02
C HIS A 39 -9.52 -3.11 4.68
N GLN A 40 -8.85 -2.07 5.19
CA GLN A 40 -7.63 -2.26 5.99
C GLN A 40 -7.92 -3.10 7.24
N ARG A 41 -8.99 -2.75 7.97
CA ARG A 41 -9.43 -3.51 9.14
C ARG A 41 -9.80 -4.94 8.79
N GLU A 42 -10.44 -5.16 7.64
CA GLU A 42 -10.76 -6.50 7.15
C GLU A 42 -9.49 -7.33 6.91
N LEU A 43 -8.50 -6.76 6.21
CA LEU A 43 -7.22 -7.43 5.93
C LEU A 43 -6.51 -7.81 7.23
N PHE A 44 -6.34 -6.87 8.16
CA PHE A 44 -5.70 -7.15 9.46
C PHE A 44 -6.53 -8.13 10.30
N GLY A 45 -7.86 -8.03 10.26
CA GLY A 45 -8.77 -8.94 10.93
C GLY A 45 -8.59 -10.38 10.47
N LYS A 46 -8.51 -10.63 9.17
CA LYS A 46 -8.28 -11.97 8.59
C LYS A 46 -6.91 -12.56 8.99
N LEU A 47 -5.90 -11.71 9.12
CA LEU A 47 -4.54 -12.11 9.49
C LEU A 47 -4.31 -12.25 11.00
N SER A 48 -5.13 -11.58 11.81
CA SER A 48 -4.96 -11.44 13.26
C SER A 48 -4.71 -12.77 13.99
N LYS A 49 -5.51 -13.80 13.70
CA LYS A 49 -5.41 -15.12 14.36
C LYS A 49 -4.08 -15.82 14.08
N PHE A 50 -3.47 -15.57 12.92
CA PHE A 50 -2.19 -16.15 12.56
C PHE A 50 -1.05 -15.36 13.19
N ILE A 51 -1.15 -14.03 13.13
CA ILE A 51 -0.18 -13.12 13.77
C ILE A 51 -0.08 -13.39 15.27
N ALA A 52 -1.20 -13.67 15.94
CA ALA A 52 -1.25 -13.93 17.38
C ALA A 52 -0.39 -15.12 17.84
N VAL A 53 -0.13 -16.09 16.96
CA VAL A 53 0.66 -17.31 17.27
C VAL A 53 1.95 -17.41 16.48
N ALA A 54 2.21 -16.45 15.57
CA ALA A 54 3.40 -16.46 14.73
C ALA A 54 4.63 -15.96 15.50
N THR A 55 5.80 -16.50 15.15
CA THR A 55 7.08 -15.98 15.61
C THR A 55 7.51 -14.83 14.69
N PRO A 56 7.72 -13.60 15.21
CA PRO A 56 8.25 -12.50 14.41
C PRO A 56 9.66 -12.83 13.94
N LEU A 57 9.89 -12.83 12.62
CA LEU A 57 11.22 -13.05 12.03
C LEU A 57 12.05 -11.76 11.91
N GLY A 58 11.54 -10.64 12.43
CA GLY A 58 12.11 -9.31 12.34
C GLY A 58 11.21 -8.34 11.57
N GLN A 59 11.65 -7.08 11.45
CA GLN A 59 10.94 -6.10 10.64
C GLN A 59 11.24 -6.37 9.17
N TYR A 60 10.17 -6.37 8.35
CA TYR A 60 10.31 -6.42 6.92
C TYR A 60 11.17 -5.22 6.46
N ARG A 61 12.41 -5.46 6.03
CA ARG A 61 13.26 -4.39 5.50
C ARG A 61 12.65 -3.96 4.17
N GLN A 62 11.85 -2.89 4.22
CA GLN A 62 11.49 -2.14 3.03
C GLN A 62 12.77 -1.86 2.26
N ARG A 63 12.92 -2.45 1.07
CA ARG A 63 13.81 -1.84 0.09
C ARG A 63 13.15 -0.51 -0.21
N LYS A 64 13.67 0.58 0.36
CA LYS A 64 13.47 1.89 -0.25
C LYS A 64 13.98 1.72 -1.67
N VAL A 65 13.07 1.53 -2.62
CA VAL A 65 13.40 1.78 -4.02
C VAL A 65 13.83 3.23 -3.97
N ALA A 66 15.13 3.48 -4.11
CA ALA A 66 15.64 4.82 -4.21
C ALA A 66 14.79 5.48 -5.28
N GLN A 67 14.00 6.47 -4.86
CA GLN A 67 13.17 7.26 -5.75
C GLN A 67 14.15 7.93 -6.69
N GLY A 68 14.47 7.22 -7.79
CA GLY A 68 15.35 7.70 -8.83
C GLY A 68 14.75 9.01 -9.26
N THR A 69 15.48 10.08 -8.99
CA THR A 69 15.24 11.41 -9.53
C THR A 69 14.90 11.27 -11.01
N ARG A 70 13.61 11.24 -11.34
CA ARG A 70 13.14 11.63 -12.67
C ARG A 70 13.25 13.14 -12.66
N SER A 71 14.46 13.62 -12.93
CA SER A 71 14.67 14.92 -13.54
C SER A 71 13.83 14.93 -14.81
N VAL A 72 12.61 15.47 -14.69
CA VAL A 72 11.88 16.01 -15.83
C VAL A 72 12.71 17.21 -16.24
N GLY A 73 13.63 16.98 -17.17
CA GLY A 73 14.40 18.04 -17.80
C GLY A 73 13.47 18.92 -18.61
N ASP A 74 13.55 20.21 -18.35
CA ASP A 74 13.16 21.29 -19.22
C ASP A 74 13.63 21.06 -20.67
N VAL A 75 12.71 21.08 -21.65
CA VAL A 75 12.80 21.75 -22.97
C VAL A 75 11.39 22.05 -23.46
#